data_AF-A0A520S1Y1-F1
#
_entry.id   AF-A0A520S1Y1-F1
#
_cell.length_a   1.000
_cell.length_b   1.000
_cell.length_c   1.000
_cell.angle_alpha   90.00
_cell.angle_beta   90.00
_cell.angle_gamma   90.00
#
_symmetry.space_group_name_H-M   'P 1'
#
loop_
_entity.id
_entity.type
_entity.pdbx_description
1 polymer ?
#
loop_
_entity_poly.entity_id
_entity_poly.type
_entity_poly.pdbx_seq_one_letter_code
_entity_poly.pdbx_strand_id
1 'polypeptide(L)'
;MTDDAGMFSEQHEVLYTNEDYRFTCTDNAIYATCLGWPEGASKTKTMGRLYAKGISSVTMLGSDEQLSWNLSREGLEIPIPRKNYVSMRLFTKSPVTRVFHENNSGNY
;
A
#
# COMPACT_ATOMS: atom_id res chain seq x y z
N MET A 1 13.49 35.54 8.35
CA MET A 1 13.29 34.57 7.27
C MET A 1 14.57 33.77 7.20
N THR A 2 14.53 32.50 7.61
CA THR A 2 15.64 31.57 7.49
C THR A 2 15.13 30.40 6.67
N ASP A 3 15.69 30.26 5.48
CA ASP A 3 15.47 29.13 4.59
C ASP A 3 16.08 27.88 5.24
N ASP A 4 15.24 27.11 5.93
CA ASP A 4 15.57 25.73 6.28
C ASP A 4 15.42 24.87 5.01
N ALA A 5 16.38 25.03 4.09
CA ALA A 5 16.58 24.09 3.01
C ALA A 5 16.98 22.74 3.63
N GLY A 6 16.11 21.75 3.49
CA GLY A 6 16.21 20.45 4.18
C GLY A 6 17.62 19.86 4.13
N MET A 7 18.22 19.67 5.30
CA MET A 7 19.52 19.01 5.46
C MET A 7 19.41 17.56 4.96
N PHE A 8 20.11 17.25 3.87
CA PHE A 8 20.30 15.88 3.39
C PHE A 8 21.24 15.13 4.35
N SER A 9 20.67 14.35 5.26
CA SER A 9 21.43 13.43 6.11
C SER A 9 21.68 12.12 5.37
N GLU A 10 22.67 12.09 4.48
CA GLU A 10 23.17 10.85 3.84
C GLU A 10 23.99 9.97 4.81
N GLN A 11 24.25 10.44 6.04
CA GLN A 11 25.17 9.83 7.01
C GLN A 11 24.50 8.88 8.03
N HIS A 12 23.20 8.62 7.91
CA HIS A 12 22.50 7.61 8.72
C HIS A 12 21.93 6.53 7.81
N GLU A 13 22.36 5.28 8.00
CA GLU A 13 21.66 4.13 7.42
C GLU A 13 20.24 4.10 7.98
N VAL A 14 19.25 4.35 7.12
CA VAL A 14 17.84 4.21 7.49
C VAL A 14 17.52 2.73 7.55
N LEU A 15 17.36 2.21 8.77
CA LEU A 15 16.89 0.84 8.99
C LEU A 15 15.38 0.78 8.75
N TYR A 16 14.97 0.15 7.65
CA TYR A 16 13.55 -0.07 7.34
C TYR A 16 12.99 -1.30 8.05
N THR A 17 11.75 -1.18 8.48
CA THR A 17 10.96 -2.21 9.16
C THR A 17 9.93 -2.82 8.23
N ASN A 18 9.29 -3.90 8.67
CA ASN A 18 8.15 -4.51 7.97
C ASN A 18 6.85 -3.68 7.99
N GLU A 19 6.85 -2.54 8.70
CA GLU A 19 5.80 -1.54 8.66
C GLU A 19 6.08 -0.41 7.65
N ASP A 20 7.27 -0.36 7.05
CA ASP A 20 7.65 0.68 6.09
C ASP A 20 7.28 0.28 4.66
N TYR A 21 6.36 1.04 4.07
CA TYR A 21 5.88 0.85 2.70
C TYR A 21 6.09 2.09 1.84
N ARG A 22 6.54 1.90 0.60
CA ARG A 22 6.43 2.91 -0.46
C ARG A 22 5.22 2.60 -1.34
N PHE A 23 4.41 3.62 -1.57
CA PHE A 23 3.28 3.54 -2.48
C PHE A 23 3.56 4.27 -3.77
N THR A 24 3.22 3.63 -4.89
CA THR A 24 3.10 4.30 -6.19
C THR A 24 1.76 3.90 -6.80
N CYS A 25 1.25 4.67 -7.75
CA CYS A 25 0.04 4.32 -8.46
C CYS A 25 0.12 4.72 -9.93
N THR A 26 -0.58 3.98 -10.78
CA THR A 26 -0.78 4.32 -12.18
C THR A 26 -2.13 3.77 -12.61
N ASP A 27 -2.90 4.58 -13.34
CA ASP A 27 -4.24 4.27 -13.80
C ASP A 27 -5.13 3.65 -12.71
N ASN A 28 -5.34 2.34 -12.80
CA ASN A 28 -6.21 1.53 -11.96
C ASN A 28 -5.40 0.60 -11.04
N ALA A 29 -4.14 0.92 -10.75
CA ALA A 29 -3.27 0.10 -9.93
C ALA A 29 -2.55 0.92 -8.85
N ILE A 30 -2.50 0.35 -7.65
CA ILE A 30 -1.69 0.84 -6.52
C ILE A 30 -0.63 -0.22 -6.23
N TYR A 31 0.63 0.19 -6.18
CA TYR A 31 1.74 -0.65 -5.79
C TYR A 31 2.12 -0.33 -4.35
N ALA A 32 2.30 -1.37 -3.55
CA ALA A 32 2.78 -1.28 -2.18
C ALA A 32 4.07 -2.10 -2.08
N THR A 33 5.19 -1.41 -1.90
CA THR A 33 6.53 -2.00 -1.83
C THR A 33 6.99 -2.02 -0.38
N CYS A 34 7.22 -3.21 0.18
CA CYS A 34 7.77 -3.37 1.53
C CYS A 34 9.25 -2.97 1.53
N LEU A 35 9.67 -2.10 2.44
CA LEU A 35 11.08 -1.72 2.58
C LEU A 35 11.84 -2.59 3.59
N GLY A 36 11.13 -3.20 4.54
CA GLY A 36 11.57 -4.37 5.30
C GLY A 36 10.61 -5.54 5.02
N TRP A 37 11.13 -6.72 4.70
CA TRP A 37 10.25 -7.85 4.35
C TRP A 37 9.55 -8.41 5.61
N PRO A 38 8.21 -8.57 5.63
CA PRO A 38 7.53 -9.09 6.81
C PRO A 38 7.66 -10.61 6.93
N GLU A 39 7.79 -11.11 8.16
CA GLU A 39 7.62 -12.53 8.46
C GLU A 39 6.13 -12.82 8.68
N GLY A 40 5.49 -13.52 7.74
CA GLY A 40 4.10 -13.99 7.87
C GLY A 40 3.07 -13.21 7.06
N ALA A 41 2.62 -12.06 7.55
CA ALA A 41 1.56 -11.27 6.90
C ALA A 41 1.98 -9.81 6.70
N SER A 42 1.59 -9.24 5.56
CA SER A 42 1.74 -7.81 5.31
C SER A 42 0.46 -7.10 5.74
N LYS A 43 0.60 -6.09 6.61
CA LYS A 43 -0.50 -5.22 7.05
C LYS A 43 -0.18 -3.77 6.72
N THR A 44 -1.01 -3.18 5.88
CA THR A 44 -0.87 -1.77 5.49
C THR A 44 -2.01 -0.93 6.10
N LYS A 45 -1.70 -0.21 7.19
CA LYS A 45 -2.67 0.62 7.93
C LYS A 45 -3.31 1.71 7.03
N THR A 46 -2.51 2.41 6.23
CA THR A 46 -2.97 3.51 5.35
C THR A 46 -4.00 3.05 4.31
N MET A 47 -3.90 1.81 3.84
CA MET A 47 -4.83 1.24 2.86
C MET A 47 -6.20 0.91 3.46
N GLY A 48 -6.36 0.91 4.79
CA GLY A 48 -7.66 0.76 5.47
C GLY A 48 -8.70 1.83 5.10
N ARG A 49 -8.26 2.92 4.46
CA ARG A 49 -9.14 4.01 3.97
C ARG A 49 -9.72 3.75 2.58
N LEU A 50 -9.27 2.71 1.89
CA LEU A 50 -9.77 2.35 0.57
C LEU A 50 -11.20 1.82 0.65
N TYR A 51 -11.97 2.03 -0.42
CA TYR A 51 -13.26 1.39 -0.54
C TYR A 51 -13.09 -0.08 -0.95
N ALA A 52 -13.46 -1.01 -0.06
CA ALA A 52 -13.30 -2.45 -0.30
C ALA A 52 -13.87 -2.91 -1.65
N LYS A 53 -15.08 -2.45 -2.01
CA LYS A 53 -15.70 -2.84 -3.29
C LYS A 53 -15.03 -2.20 -4.50
N GLY A 54 -14.18 -1.19 -4.29
CA GLY A 54 -13.35 -0.56 -5.30
C GLY A 54 -12.08 -1.36 -5.63
N ILE A 55 -11.67 -2.31 -4.79
CA ILE A 55 -10.57 -3.24 -5.07
C ILE A 55 -11.12 -4.39 -5.92
N SER A 56 -10.50 -4.66 -7.07
CA SER A 56 -10.87 -5.79 -7.93
C SER A 56 -10.06 -7.04 -7.63
N SER A 57 -8.76 -6.90 -7.39
CA SER A 57 -7.86 -8.02 -7.10
C SER A 57 -6.54 -7.52 -6.50
N VAL A 58 -5.80 -8.45 -5.89
CA VAL A 58 -4.47 -8.23 -5.32
C VAL A 58 -3.54 -9.30 -5.88
N THR A 59 -2.35 -8.90 -6.34
CA THR A 59 -1.34 -9.78 -6.95
C THR A 59 0.06 -9.42 -6.47
N MET A 60 1.02 -10.33 -6.59
CA MET A 60 2.44 -9.99 -6.43
C MET A 60 3.02 -9.50 -7.75
N LEU A 61 3.97 -8.56 -7.71
CA LEU A 61 4.69 -8.18 -8.91
C LEU A 61 5.47 -9.40 -9.46
N GLY A 62 5.28 -9.71 -10.75
CA GLY A 62 5.87 -10.89 -11.39
C GLY A 62 5.03 -12.16 -11.27
N SER A 63 3.82 -12.09 -10.70
CA SER A 63 2.83 -13.17 -10.74
C SER A 63 1.43 -12.61 -10.99
N ASP A 64 0.64 -13.28 -11.84
CA ASP A 64 -0.78 -12.96 -12.02
C ASP A 64 -1.69 -13.76 -11.08
N GLU A 65 -1.09 -14.54 -10.16
CA GLU A 65 -1.81 -15.24 -9.10
C GLU A 65 -2.50 -14.24 -8.17
N GLN A 66 -3.81 -14.42 -7.99
CA GLN A 66 -4.60 -13.60 -7.09
C GLN A 66 -4.40 -14.05 -5.65
N LEU A 67 -4.12 -13.08 -4.77
CA LEU A 67 -3.96 -13.31 -3.35
C LEU A 67 -5.30 -13.14 -2.62
N SER A 68 -5.46 -13.89 -1.54
CA SER A 68 -6.46 -13.56 -0.52
C SER A 68 -6.06 -12.28 0.20
N TRP A 69 -7.05 -11.48 0.57
CA TRP A 69 -6.83 -10.23 1.30
C TRP A 69 -8.05 -9.91 2.16
N ASN A 70 -7.82 -9.18 3.23
CA ASN A 70 -8.85 -8.71 4.14
C ASN A 70 -8.69 -7.20 4.35
N LEU A 71 -9.73 -6.42 4.07
CA LEU A 71 -9.73 -4.98 4.34
C LEU A 71 -10.60 -4.68 5.55
N SER A 72 -9.98 -4.11 6.58
CA SER A 72 -10.67 -3.67 7.79
C SER A 72 -10.30 -2.22 8.11
N ARG A 73 -10.89 -1.68 9.19
CA ARG A 73 -10.51 -0.36 9.72
C ARG A 73 -9.05 -0.29 10.17
N GLU A 74 -8.43 -1.42 10.45
CA GLU A 74 -7.04 -1.50 10.89
C GLU A 74 -6.04 -1.54 9.73
N GLY A 75 -6.51 -1.75 8.51
CA GLY A 75 -5.67 -1.79 7.32
C GLY A 75 -6.08 -2.86 6.33
N LEU A 76 -5.29 -2.95 5.26
CA LEU A 76 -5.32 -4.06 4.32
C LEU A 76 -4.33 -5.13 4.78
N GLU A 77 -4.83 -6.34 4.99
CA GLU A 77 -4.06 -7.51 5.38
C GLU A 77 -3.95 -8.50 4.21
N ILE A 78 -2.73 -8.90 3.89
CA ILE A 78 -2.42 -9.84 2.80
C ILE A 78 -1.48 -10.92 3.37
N PRO A 79 -1.87 -12.21 3.36
CA PRO A 79 -0.96 -13.30 3.70
C PRO A 79 0.20 -13.35 2.71
N ILE A 80 1.43 -13.38 3.21
CA ILE A 80 2.60 -13.36 2.34
C ILE A 80 2.78 -14.75 1.72
N PRO A 81 2.84 -14.87 0.39
CA PRO A 81 3.13 -16.14 -0.26
C PRO A 81 4.55 -16.62 0.11
N ARG A 82 4.76 -17.94 0.17
CA ARG A 82 6.04 -18.57 0.60
C ARG A 82 7.27 -18.19 -0.23
N LYS A 83 7.07 -17.51 -1.36
CA LYS A 83 8.11 -17.04 -2.26
C LYS A 83 8.43 -15.57 -1.95
N ASN A 84 9.70 -15.23 -1.87
CA ASN A 84 10.14 -13.86 -1.63
C ASN A 84 9.81 -13.01 -2.85
N TYR A 85 8.92 -12.06 -2.67
CA TYR A 85 8.66 -11.00 -3.64
C TYR A 85 9.11 -9.68 -3.04
N VAL A 86 8.95 -8.57 -3.75
CA VAL A 86 9.38 -7.24 -3.25
C VAL A 86 8.20 -6.26 -3.21
N SER A 87 7.20 -6.44 -4.07
CA SER A 87 6.09 -5.52 -4.19
C SER A 87 4.76 -6.24 -4.44
N MET A 88 3.71 -5.72 -3.81
CA MET A 88 2.31 -6.08 -4.06
C MET A 88 1.70 -5.07 -5.04
N ARG A 89 0.74 -5.53 -5.83
CA ARG A 89 -0.05 -4.73 -6.77
C ARG A 89 -1.54 -4.94 -6.49
N LEU A 90 -2.20 -3.86 -6.09
CA LEU A 90 -3.66 -3.74 -5.98
C LEU A 90 -4.24 -3.24 -7.28
N PHE A 91 -5.24 -3.93 -7.80
CA PHE A 91 -6.05 -3.44 -8.90
C PHE A 91 -7.34 -2.81 -8.37
N THR A 92 -7.68 -1.64 -8.91
CA THR A 92 -8.89 -0.90 -8.59
C THR A 92 -9.87 -0.93 -9.76
N LYS A 93 -11.18 -0.86 -9.48
CA LYS A 93 -12.23 -0.86 -10.50
C LYS A 93 -12.36 0.46 -11.26
N SER A 94 -11.76 1.51 -10.72
CA SER A 94 -11.75 2.88 -11.25
C SER A 94 -10.36 3.48 -11.10
N PRO A 95 -10.04 4.55 -11.84
CA PRO A 95 -8.78 5.25 -11.67
C PRO A 95 -8.56 5.64 -10.21
N VAL A 96 -7.32 5.47 -9.74
CA VAL A 96 -6.95 5.67 -8.33
C VAL A 96 -7.33 7.07 -7.83
N THR A 97 -7.32 8.08 -8.71
CA THR A 97 -7.78 9.45 -8.43
C THR A 97 -9.23 9.54 -7.96
N ARG A 98 -10.11 8.60 -8.32
CA ARG A 98 -11.52 8.58 -7.86
C ARG A 98 -11.73 7.71 -6.64
N VAL A 99 -10.81 6.79 -6.33
CA VAL A 99 -10.94 5.86 -5.20
C VAL A 99 -10.77 6.57 -3.86
N PHE A 100 -10.04 7.69 -3.82
CA PHE A 100 -9.81 8.46 -2.60
C PHE A 100 -10.88 9.53 -2.31
N HIS A 101 -11.82 9.79 -3.22
CA HIS A 101 -12.72 10.95 -3.16
C HIS A 101 -14.08 10.74 -2.47
N GLU A 102 -14.43 9.52 -2.05
CA GLU A 102 -15.81 9.20 -1.64
C GLU A 102 -15.94 8.84 -0.14
N ASN A 103 -15.38 9.67 0.74
CA ASN A 103 -15.55 9.57 2.19
C ASN A 103 -16.18 10.85 2.80
N ASN A 104 -17.08 11.53 2.07
CA ASN A 104 -17.81 12.67 2.63
C ASN A 104 -19.29 12.76 2.22
N SER A 105 -20.00 11.63 2.32
CA SER A 105 -21.46 11.63 2.37
C SER A 105 -21.92 10.93 3.65
N GLY A 106 -21.58 11.54 4.79
CA GLY A 106 -22.28 11.33 6.05
C GLY A 106 -23.55 12.18 6.04
N ASN A 107 -24.69 11.52 6.25
CA ASN A 107 -26.03 12.09 6.32
C ASN A 107 -26.13 13.19 7.41
N TYR A 108 -26.93 14.23 7.11
CA TYR A 108 -27.59 15.08 8.11
C TYR A 108 -28.66 14.29 8.87
#